data_AF-Q2JJM5-F1
#
_entry.id   AF-Q2JJM5-F1
#
_cell.length_a   1.000
_cell.length_b   1.000
_cell.length_c   1.000
_cell.angle_alpha   90.00
_cell.angle_beta   90.00
_cell.angle_gamma   90.00
#
_symmetry.space_group_name_H-M   'P 1'
#
loop_
_entity.id
_entity.type
_entity.pdbx_description
1 polymer ?
#
loop_
_entity_poly.entity_id
_entity_poly.type
_entity_poly.pdbx_seq_one_letter_code
_entity_poly.pdbx_strand_id
1 'polypeptide(L)'
;MTQTIAQCALQGASELLSRYQRGERHFPQSCLEYAFLRGADLRGANLEGSDLHGANLRYANLRGSNLAKADLRCADLRYADLEGACLEGANLRGSLYNHSTCFPVGFDPVTAGMQPFEF
;
A
#
# COMPACT_ATOMS: atom_id res chain seq x y z
N MET A 1 -24.24 -23.65 7.60
CA MET A 1 -22.82 -23.69 7.21
C MET A 1 -22.54 -22.49 6.29
N THR A 2 -22.80 -21.26 6.78
CA THR A 2 -21.86 -20.33 7.44
C THR A 2 -20.79 -19.79 6.50
N GLN A 3 -21.08 -18.66 5.84
CA GLN A 3 -20.14 -17.56 5.54
C GLN A 3 -20.94 -16.40 4.89
N THR A 4 -21.78 -15.70 5.66
CA THR A 4 -22.60 -14.59 5.13
C THR A 4 -22.87 -13.50 6.17
N ILE A 5 -21.88 -13.20 7.02
CA ILE A 5 -21.96 -12.02 7.89
C ILE A 5 -20.55 -11.43 7.93
N ALA A 6 -20.37 -10.28 7.30
CA ALA A 6 -19.35 -9.30 7.67
C ALA A 6 -18.00 -9.86 8.16
N GLN A 7 -17.10 -10.23 7.23
CA GLN A 7 -15.64 -10.16 7.48
C GLN A 7 -15.24 -8.68 7.63
N CYS A 8 -15.83 -7.98 8.60
CA CYS A 8 -15.62 -6.59 8.95
C CYS A 8 -14.23 -6.32 9.57
N ALA A 9 -13.29 -7.26 9.41
CA ALA A 9 -11.92 -7.18 9.87
C ALA A 9 -11.12 -8.20 9.06
N LEU A 10 -10.62 -7.83 7.88
CA LEU A 10 -9.51 -8.59 7.31
C LEU A 10 -8.34 -8.47 8.28
N GLN A 11 -7.95 -9.60 8.87
CA GLN A 11 -6.94 -9.72 9.91
C GLN A 11 -5.56 -9.30 9.40
N GLY A 12 -5.28 -8.01 9.39
CA GLY A 12 -3.95 -7.41 9.24
C GLY A 12 -3.14 -7.83 8.00
N ALA A 13 -1.84 -7.57 8.07
CA ALA A 13 -0.88 -7.88 7.01
C ALA A 13 -0.83 -9.38 6.67
N SER A 14 -0.91 -10.26 7.67
CA SER A 14 -0.70 -11.71 7.49
C SER A 14 -1.78 -12.37 6.65
N GLU A 15 -3.05 -11.98 6.83
CA GLU A 15 -4.15 -12.55 6.06
C GLU A 15 -4.08 -12.11 4.60
N LEU A 16 -3.81 -10.82 4.38
CA LEU A 16 -3.59 -10.27 3.05
C LEU A 16 -2.46 -11.02 2.33
N LEU A 17 -1.31 -11.21 2.99
CA LEU A 17 -0.16 -11.92 2.41
C LEU A 17 -0.49 -13.38 2.12
N SER A 18 -1.22 -14.06 3.01
CA SER A 18 -1.65 -15.45 2.81
C SER A 18 -2.59 -15.60 1.62
N ARG A 19 -3.56 -14.69 1.46
CA ARG A 19 -4.47 -14.65 0.32
C ARG A 19 -3.73 -14.30 -0.97
N TYR A 20 -2.79 -13.36 -0.93
CA TYR A 20 -1.97 -13.00 -2.09
C TYR A 20 -1.14 -14.18 -2.61
N GLN A 21 -0.54 -14.97 -1.71
CA GLN A 21 0.19 -16.21 -2.04
C GLN A 21 -0.69 -17.25 -2.71
N ARG A 22 -2.00 -17.24 -2.43
CA ARG A 22 -3.00 -18.12 -3.08
C ARG A 22 -3.48 -17.59 -4.44
N GLY A 23 -2.89 -16.50 -4.93
CA GLY A 23 -3.22 -15.90 -6.22
C GLY A 23 -4.31 -14.83 -6.15
N GLU A 24 -4.85 -14.53 -4.97
CA GLU A 24 -5.81 -13.45 -4.84
C GLU A 24 -5.13 -12.10 -5.07
N ARG A 25 -5.81 -11.20 -5.77
CA ARG A 25 -5.33 -9.84 -6.04
C ARG A 25 -6.32 -8.78 -5.57
N HIS A 26 -7.49 -9.15 -5.09
CA HIS A 26 -8.56 -8.20 -4.79
C HIS A 26 -8.67 -7.98 -3.27
N PHE A 27 -8.22 -6.82 -2.82
CA PHE A 27 -8.18 -6.39 -1.42
C PHE A 27 -8.71 -4.96 -1.24
N PRO A 28 -9.81 -4.53 -1.90
CA PRO A 28 -10.29 -3.17 -1.77
C PRO A 28 -10.75 -2.88 -0.34
N GLN A 29 -10.61 -1.64 0.09
CA GLN A 29 -11.10 -1.14 1.38
C GLN A 29 -10.65 -1.98 2.58
N SER A 30 -9.46 -2.59 2.48
CA SER A 30 -8.90 -3.40 3.55
C SER A 30 -8.38 -2.52 4.69
N CYS A 31 -8.59 -2.94 5.93
CA CYS A 31 -8.00 -2.30 7.10
C CYS A 31 -6.57 -2.82 7.31
N LEU A 32 -5.57 -2.01 6.96
CA LEU A 32 -4.14 -2.31 7.02
C LEU A 32 -3.37 -1.18 7.76
N GLU A 33 -4.07 -0.44 8.63
CA GLU A 33 -3.46 0.59 9.47
C GLU A 33 -2.32 -0.03 10.29
N TYR A 34 -1.16 0.63 10.30
CA TYR A 34 0.07 0.18 10.97
C TYR A 34 0.53 -1.24 10.58
N ALA A 35 0.09 -1.77 9.43
CA ALA A 35 0.44 -3.10 8.97
C ALA A 35 1.96 -3.24 8.73
N PHE A 36 2.53 -4.36 9.17
CA PHE A 36 3.90 -4.75 8.84
C PHE A 36 3.93 -5.45 7.48
N LEU A 37 4.18 -4.67 6.43
CA LEU A 37 4.26 -5.13 5.03
C LEU A 37 5.66 -4.91 4.44
N ARG A 38 6.69 -4.85 5.30
CA ARG A 38 8.08 -4.66 4.89
C ARG A 38 8.50 -5.81 3.97
N GLY A 39 8.95 -5.48 2.76
CA GLY A 39 9.38 -6.47 1.76
C GLY A 39 8.25 -7.28 1.14
N ALA A 40 6.98 -6.90 1.36
CA ALA A 40 5.85 -7.61 0.78
C ALA A 40 5.86 -7.51 -0.76
N ASP A 41 5.63 -8.62 -1.44
CA ASP A 41 5.29 -8.63 -2.86
C ASP A 41 3.77 -8.47 -3.00
N LEU A 42 3.34 -7.31 -3.53
CA LEU A 42 1.95 -6.93 -3.76
C LEU A 42 1.77 -6.41 -5.19
N ARG A 43 2.57 -6.93 -6.13
CA ARG A 43 2.49 -6.59 -7.55
C ARG A 43 1.10 -6.82 -8.12
N GLY A 44 0.54 -5.80 -8.74
CA GLY A 44 -0.80 -5.86 -9.33
C GLY A 44 -1.92 -6.10 -8.33
N ALA A 45 -1.68 -5.97 -7.02
CA ALA A 45 -2.74 -6.05 -6.03
C ALA A 45 -3.69 -4.86 -6.19
N ASN A 46 -4.99 -5.13 -6.12
CA ASN A 46 -6.01 -4.11 -5.99
C ASN A 46 -6.23 -3.81 -4.50
N LEU A 47 -5.73 -2.67 -4.06
CA LEU A 47 -5.82 -2.10 -2.73
C LEU A 47 -6.69 -0.82 -2.73
N GLU A 48 -7.56 -0.64 -3.73
CA GLU A 48 -8.38 0.56 -3.88
C GLU A 48 -9.13 0.90 -2.59
N GLY A 49 -8.99 2.12 -2.11
CA GLY A 49 -9.66 2.60 -0.89
C GLY A 49 -9.22 1.93 0.41
N SER A 50 -8.15 1.11 0.40
CA SER A 50 -7.63 0.49 1.62
C SER A 50 -7.04 1.54 2.57
N ASP A 51 -7.17 1.27 3.85
CA ASP A 51 -6.52 2.06 4.90
C ASP A 51 -5.14 1.47 5.18
N LEU A 52 -4.08 2.16 4.75
CA LEU A 52 -2.67 1.85 4.97
C LEU A 52 -2.00 2.94 5.84
N HIS A 53 -2.78 3.69 6.62
CA HIS A 53 -2.26 4.75 7.48
C HIS A 53 -1.19 4.19 8.43
N GLY A 54 0.00 4.80 8.44
CA GLY A 54 1.12 4.37 9.26
C GLY A 54 1.71 2.98 8.91
N ALA A 55 1.30 2.34 7.81
CA ALA A 55 1.81 1.03 7.43
C ALA A 55 3.32 1.07 7.12
N ASN A 56 4.03 0.00 7.49
CA ASN A 56 5.42 -0.19 7.12
C ASN A 56 5.51 -0.94 5.80
N LEU A 57 5.73 -0.20 4.71
CA LEU A 57 5.83 -0.70 3.33
C LEU A 57 7.27 -0.64 2.81
N ARG A 58 8.27 -0.55 3.69
CA ARG A 58 9.67 -0.47 3.29
C ARG A 58 10.03 -1.67 2.42
N TYR A 59 10.74 -1.45 1.32
CA TYR A 59 11.13 -2.53 0.37
C TYR A 59 9.96 -3.30 -0.26
N ALA A 60 8.70 -2.86 -0.10
CA ALA A 60 7.57 -3.54 -0.70
C ALA A 60 7.59 -3.38 -2.23
N ASN A 61 7.19 -4.42 -2.94
CA ASN A 61 6.99 -4.39 -4.37
C ASN A 61 5.50 -4.16 -4.67
N LEU A 62 5.16 -2.92 -5.00
CA LEU A 62 3.81 -2.45 -5.30
C LEU A 62 3.62 -2.18 -6.80
N ARG A 63 4.51 -2.68 -7.67
CA ARG A 63 4.46 -2.40 -9.11
C ARG A 63 3.10 -2.77 -9.70
N GLY A 64 2.52 -1.84 -10.47
CA GLY A 64 1.22 -2.03 -11.10
C GLY A 64 0.04 -2.23 -10.15
N SER A 65 0.21 -2.03 -8.83
CA SER A 65 -0.90 -2.14 -7.87
C SER A 65 -1.91 -1.00 -8.09
N ASN A 66 -3.18 -1.26 -7.78
CA ASN A 66 -4.20 -0.22 -7.71
C ASN A 66 -4.29 0.28 -6.27
N LEU A 67 -3.79 1.48 -6.00
CA LEU A 67 -3.86 2.19 -4.72
C LEU A 67 -4.79 3.40 -4.80
N ALA A 68 -5.66 3.46 -5.82
CA ALA A 68 -6.59 4.58 -5.97
C ALA A 68 -7.41 4.78 -4.70
N LYS A 69 -7.55 6.03 -4.25
CA LYS A 69 -8.27 6.43 -3.03
C LYS A 69 -7.77 5.77 -1.72
N ALA A 70 -6.65 5.04 -1.74
CA ALA A 70 -6.09 4.45 -0.53
C ALA A 70 -5.59 5.54 0.42
N ASP A 71 -5.69 5.28 1.72
CA ASP A 71 -5.10 6.15 2.75
C ASP A 71 -3.69 5.65 3.09
N LEU A 72 -2.66 6.35 2.63
CA LEU A 72 -1.25 6.04 2.88
C LEU A 72 -0.60 7.08 3.81
N ARG A 73 -1.40 7.87 4.54
CA ARG A 73 -0.86 8.91 5.43
C ARG A 73 0.14 8.30 6.40
N CYS A 74 1.27 8.98 6.62
CA CYS A 74 2.31 8.54 7.54
C CYS A 74 2.90 7.13 7.27
N ALA A 75 2.61 6.49 6.14
CA ALA A 75 3.17 5.20 5.77
C ALA A 75 4.67 5.32 5.47
N ASP A 76 5.43 4.25 5.67
CA ASP A 76 6.85 4.20 5.37
C ASP A 76 7.09 3.47 4.04
N LEU A 77 7.31 4.24 2.96
CA LEU A 77 7.50 3.76 1.59
C LEU A 77 8.97 3.81 1.15
N ARG A 78 9.92 3.97 2.08
CA ARG A 78 11.35 3.99 1.74
C ARG A 78 11.75 2.68 1.06
N TYR A 79 12.48 2.77 -0.05
CA TYR A 79 12.89 1.62 -0.88
C TYR A 79 11.73 0.83 -1.52
N ALA A 80 10.48 1.29 -1.44
CA ALA A 80 9.36 0.62 -2.10
C ALA A 80 9.39 0.86 -3.62
N ASP A 81 8.90 -0.10 -4.39
CA ASP A 81 8.74 0.03 -5.84
C ASP A 81 7.26 0.19 -6.19
N LEU A 82 6.85 1.41 -6.54
CA LEU A 82 5.50 1.77 -6.98
C LEU A 82 5.43 1.98 -8.51
N GLU A 83 6.40 1.49 -9.30
CA GLU A 83 6.38 1.71 -10.74
C GLU A 83 5.07 1.19 -11.37
N GLY A 84 4.38 2.06 -12.09
CA GLY A 84 3.10 1.75 -12.73
C GLY A 84 1.91 1.59 -11.78
N ALA A 85 2.07 1.85 -10.47
CA ALA A 85 0.95 1.84 -9.54
C ALA A 85 -0.04 2.98 -9.83
N CYS A 86 -1.34 2.73 -9.65
CA CYS A 86 -2.36 3.77 -9.72
C CYS A 86 -2.49 4.45 -8.35
N LEU A 87 -2.11 5.72 -8.26
CA LEU A 87 -2.19 6.54 -7.04
C LEU A 87 -3.30 7.61 -7.11
N GLU A 88 -4.25 7.46 -8.02
CA GLU A 88 -5.31 8.45 -8.24
C GLU A 88 -6.15 8.64 -6.96
N GLY A 89 -6.15 9.86 -6.42
CA GLY A 89 -6.86 10.19 -5.19
C GLY A 89 -6.31 9.53 -3.92
N ALA A 90 -5.16 8.87 -3.98
CA ALA A 90 -4.51 8.31 -2.79
C ALA A 90 -4.04 9.44 -1.86
N ASN A 91 -4.20 9.25 -0.55
CA ASN A 91 -3.75 10.22 0.45
C ASN A 91 -2.36 9.83 0.95
N LEU A 92 -1.32 10.46 0.41
CA LEU A 92 0.08 10.15 0.72
C LEU A 92 0.71 11.12 1.74
N ARG A 93 -0.09 12.04 2.31
CA ARG A 93 0.42 13.11 3.17
C ARG A 93 1.21 12.55 4.35
N GLY A 94 2.43 13.04 4.54
CA GLY A 94 3.29 12.64 5.65
C GLY A 94 3.95 11.26 5.49
N SER A 95 3.65 10.52 4.42
CA SER A 95 4.36 9.27 4.14
C SER A 95 5.84 9.52 3.83
N LEU A 96 6.70 8.58 4.20
CA LEU A 96 8.14 8.70 4.05
C LEU A 96 8.61 8.04 2.76
N TYR A 97 9.47 8.71 2.01
CA TYR A 97 10.15 8.15 0.83
C TYR A 97 11.63 8.55 0.82
N ASN A 98 12.43 7.90 -0.02
CA ASN A 98 13.82 8.28 -0.24
C ASN A 98 14.20 8.15 -1.72
N HIS A 99 15.46 8.46 -2.06
CA HIS A 99 15.97 8.36 -3.44
C HIS A 99 15.90 6.94 -4.05
N SER A 100 15.67 5.90 -3.24
CA SER A 100 15.49 4.52 -3.70
C SER A 100 14.02 4.12 -3.91
N THR A 101 13.07 4.97 -3.53
CA THR A 101 11.65 4.71 -3.78
C THR A 101 11.35 4.96 -5.27
N CYS A 102 10.83 3.95 -5.96
CA CYS A 102 10.43 4.08 -7.37
C CYS A 102 8.97 4.54 -7.44
N PHE A 103 8.69 5.60 -8.19
CA PHE A 103 7.34 6.13 -8.36
C PHE A 103 6.80 5.91 -9.77
N PRO A 104 5.47 6.01 -9.98
CA PRO A 104 4.90 6.09 -11.32
C PRO A 104 5.50 7.25 -12.13
N VAL A 105 5.55 7.10 -13.45
CA VAL A 105 6.05 8.15 -14.35
C VAL A 105 5.21 9.42 -14.17
N GLY A 106 5.88 10.55 -13.99
CA GLY A 106 5.24 11.86 -13.81
C GLY A 106 4.65 12.10 -12.42
N PHE A 107 4.82 11.16 -11.48
CA PHE A 107 4.42 11.36 -10.10
C PHE A 107 5.48 12.19 -9.35
N ASP A 108 5.05 13.29 -8.74
CA ASP A 108 5.90 14.14 -7.89
C ASP A 108 5.54 13.92 -6.40
N PRO A 109 6.40 13.24 -5.62
CA PRO A 109 6.12 12.93 -4.22
C PRO A 109 6.07 14.17 -3.31
N VAL A 110 6.79 15.24 -3.66
CA VAL A 110 6.79 16.48 -2.87
C VAL A 110 5.42 17.14 -2.98
N THR A 111 4.88 17.24 -4.20
CA THR A 111 3.54 17.83 -4.42
C THR A 111 2.42 16.99 -3.79
N ALA A 112 2.62 15.67 -3.66
CA ALA A 112 1.70 14.78 -2.97
C ALA A 112 1.76 14.89 -1.43
N GLY A 113 2.63 15.75 -0.89
CA GLY A 113 2.78 15.99 0.55
C GLY A 113 3.57 14.90 1.27
N MET A 114 4.31 14.07 0.54
CA MET A 114 5.22 13.09 1.11
C MET A 114 6.44 13.79 1.72
N GLN A 115 7.07 13.14 2.68
CA GLN A 115 8.27 13.65 3.35
C GLN A 115 9.49 12.88 2.86
N PRO A 116 10.49 13.56 2.27
CA PRO A 116 11.76 12.90 1.96
C PRO A 116 12.44 12.51 3.27
N PHE A 117 13.12 11.37 3.25
CA PHE A 117 13.82 10.84 4.39
C PHE A 117 15.22 10.40 3.96
N GLU A 118 16.21 11.14 4.43
CA GLU A 118 17.62 10.91 4.13
C GLU A 118 18.37 10.62 5.43
N PHE A 119 19.12 9.51 5.47
CA PHE A 119 20.14 9.20 6.47
C PHE A 119 21.32 8.51 5.79
#